data_AF-A0A0V1C1C8-F1
#
_entry.id   AF-A0A0V1C1C8-F1
#
_cell.length_a   1.000
_cell.length_b   1.000
_cell.length_c   1.000
_cell.angle_alpha   90.00
_cell.angle_beta   90.00
_cell.angle_gamma   90.00
#
_symmetry.space_group_name_H-M   'P 1'
#
loop_
_entity.id
_entity.type
_entity.pdbx_description
1 polymer ?
#
loop_
_entity_poly.entity_id
_entity_poly.type
_entity_poly.pdbx_seq_one_letter_code
_entity_poly.pdbx_strand_id
1 'polypeptide(L)'
;MTSAQETVDELQRLKISEIPKFLLDTFQSWTDPLVQLIDLLENVSPYFTPTRSKRLHLIIIEKFQHWLEENCKVTSVSNDLLIRAFDIATACDMEQFYMMARIFQMESNNSIFVDSVRKLAHSGRYVDAVVCINTLRLHSIFELDEILVPCMFHINGNTTDVLQYLRSAPNLIKKFFQTFDRLLNSYFSMKQYAEQVHIIGSNFTRKDRKSISKSVIFLAKHLDVDISKYKSLRFFAYCGALKFLCASLYTNGDMNYDGWKELVEVVLQNYPESINFLIELLCDTYCDQAEAAKWAEQYEVQLRNLFKCRNRRFLTSQRTFVNKAAVISPQTKPKIGEFLQLPSFIEICFVDNYDAALTVLSEISKEDTIGIDSEWRPTMFINDVVSYDMRMSHSLKTDLYYIFGNKDFSVTANVKSVEDISKQIYGMCGSHFNDAYDVFAKKYNLLSIKQLSDNFDIDTLVSCSEGDGNIKLPKLSFTRSLNDHCFVYLGYWLSKSERMSNWQRRPLREMQMQYAALDAYSVISICDRLEDFMNIAGEFMSNVENEHK
;
A
#
# COMPACT_ATOMS: atom_id res chain seq x y z
N MET A 1 -49.22 0.68 -24.25
CA MET A 1 -47.78 0.95 -24.04
C MET A 1 -47.72 1.95 -22.91
N THR A 2 -47.14 1.57 -21.78
CA THR A 2 -46.95 2.48 -20.65
C THR A 2 -45.97 3.56 -21.08
N SER A 3 -46.39 4.83 -21.06
CA SER A 3 -45.49 5.93 -21.40
C SER A 3 -44.41 6.08 -20.31
N ALA A 4 -43.26 6.69 -20.66
CA ALA A 4 -42.22 7.00 -19.67
C ALA A 4 -42.79 7.82 -18.51
N GLN A 5 -43.73 8.72 -18.79
CA GLN A 5 -44.43 9.52 -17.78
C GLN A 5 -45.31 8.68 -16.86
N GLU A 6 -46.12 7.76 -17.39
CA GLU A 6 -46.94 6.85 -16.58
C GLU A 6 -46.09 5.97 -15.65
N THR A 7 -44.92 5.55 -16.14
CA THR A 7 -43.96 4.75 -15.36
C THR A 7 -43.37 5.58 -14.22
N VAL A 8 -43.00 6.85 -14.47
CA VAL A 8 -42.50 7.78 -13.45
C VAL A 8 -43.56 8.09 -12.40
N ASP A 9 -44.81 8.33 -12.82
CA ASP A 9 -45.92 8.64 -11.93
C ASP A 9 -46.24 7.47 -10.97
N GLU A 10 -46.07 6.23 -11.44
CA GLU A 10 -46.25 5.04 -10.61
C GLU A 10 -45.05 4.81 -9.67
N LEU A 11 -43.82 5.03 -10.15
CA LEU A 11 -42.60 4.99 -9.32
C LEU A 11 -42.65 5.99 -8.14
N GLN A 12 -43.40 7.08 -8.25
CA GLN A 12 -43.62 8.01 -7.15
C GLN A 12 -44.51 7.45 -6.04
N ARG A 13 -45.46 6.56 -6.39
CA ARG A 13 -46.50 6.03 -5.49
C ARG A 13 -46.08 4.73 -4.81
N LEU A 14 -45.19 3.97 -5.43
CA LEU A 14 -44.75 2.66 -4.95
C LEU A 14 -43.90 2.73 -3.68
N LYS A 15 -44.03 1.71 -2.82
CA LYS A 15 -43.09 1.50 -1.72
C LYS A 15 -41.77 0.93 -2.27
N ILE A 16 -40.66 1.20 -1.57
CA ILE A 16 -39.31 0.77 -2.00
C ILE A 16 -39.24 -0.75 -2.27
N SER A 17 -39.97 -1.57 -1.51
CA SER A 17 -40.03 -3.03 -1.68
C SER A 17 -40.74 -3.48 -2.97
N GLU A 18 -41.58 -2.63 -3.56
CA GLU A 18 -42.41 -2.95 -4.73
C GLU A 18 -41.74 -2.53 -6.05
N ILE A 19 -40.79 -1.58 -5.97
CA ILE A 19 -40.07 -1.03 -7.12
C ILE A 19 -39.37 -2.12 -7.96
N PRO A 20 -38.62 -3.10 -7.39
CA PRO A 20 -37.90 -4.07 -8.20
C PRO A 20 -38.80 -4.94 -9.07
N LYS A 21 -39.95 -5.38 -8.52
CA LYS A 21 -40.91 -6.20 -9.25
C LYS A 21 -41.59 -5.41 -10.35
N PHE A 22 -42.04 -4.20 -10.03
CA PHE A 22 -42.64 -3.28 -11.00
C PHE A 22 -41.71 -2.98 -12.18
N LEU A 23 -40.43 -2.75 -11.92
CA LEU A 23 -39.44 -2.50 -12.97
C LEU A 23 -39.28 -3.71 -13.91
N LEU A 24 -39.19 -4.93 -13.38
CA LEU A 24 -39.07 -6.14 -14.21
C LEU A 24 -40.31 -6.36 -15.10
N ASP A 25 -41.51 -6.23 -14.53
CA ASP A 25 -42.77 -6.35 -15.27
C ASP A 25 -42.85 -5.26 -16.37
N THR A 26 -42.37 -4.06 -16.07
CA THR A 26 -42.29 -2.94 -17.01
C THR A 26 -41.32 -3.24 -18.14
N PHE A 27 -40.11 -3.72 -17.85
CA PHE A 27 -39.10 -4.04 -18.87
C PHE A 27 -39.57 -5.13 -19.83
N GLN A 28 -40.27 -6.16 -19.32
CA GLN A 28 -40.86 -7.22 -20.15
C GLN A 28 -41.92 -6.70 -21.15
N SER A 29 -42.58 -5.60 -20.82
CA SER A 29 -43.60 -4.98 -21.68
C SER A 29 -43.01 -4.08 -22.78
N TRP A 30 -41.70 -3.82 -22.76
CA TRP A 30 -41.03 -2.90 -23.68
C TRP A 30 -40.79 -3.52 -25.06
N THR A 31 -41.05 -2.72 -26.10
CA THR A 31 -40.83 -3.10 -27.49
C THR A 31 -39.46 -2.66 -27.99
N ASP A 32 -38.97 -1.51 -27.52
CA ASP A 32 -37.60 -1.03 -27.75
C ASP A 32 -36.95 -0.70 -26.40
N PRO A 33 -36.40 -1.71 -25.71
CA PRO A 33 -35.99 -1.56 -24.33
C PRO A 33 -34.89 -0.50 -24.10
N LEU A 34 -34.00 -0.29 -25.08
CA LEU A 34 -32.89 0.66 -24.94
C LEU A 34 -33.38 2.11 -25.10
N VAL A 35 -34.25 2.39 -26.07
CA VAL A 35 -34.85 3.73 -26.23
C VAL A 35 -35.72 4.06 -25.02
N GLN A 36 -36.58 3.12 -24.62
CA GLN A 36 -37.49 3.32 -23.50
C GLN A 36 -36.76 3.47 -22.15
N LEU A 37 -35.60 2.83 -21.98
CA LEU A 37 -34.74 3.08 -20.83
C LEU A 37 -34.27 4.53 -20.78
N ILE A 38 -33.73 5.07 -21.87
CA ILE A 38 -33.26 6.45 -21.92
C ILE A 38 -34.40 7.43 -21.66
N ASP A 39 -35.55 7.22 -22.31
CA ASP A 39 -36.73 8.06 -22.09
C ASP A 39 -37.18 8.01 -20.62
N LEU A 40 -37.13 6.84 -19.97
CA LEU A 40 -37.42 6.74 -18.54
C LEU A 40 -36.41 7.52 -17.69
N LEU A 41 -35.11 7.36 -17.94
CA LEU A 41 -34.06 8.02 -17.14
C LEU A 41 -34.08 9.55 -17.28
N GLU A 42 -34.39 10.08 -18.47
CA GLU A 42 -34.57 11.52 -18.72
C GLU A 42 -35.76 12.09 -17.94
N ASN A 43 -36.86 11.34 -17.88
CA ASN A 43 -38.08 11.77 -17.21
C ASN A 43 -38.05 11.55 -15.69
N VAL A 44 -37.07 10.84 -15.13
CA VAL A 44 -36.92 10.71 -13.67
C VAL A 44 -36.40 12.00 -13.03
N SER A 45 -35.41 12.66 -13.64
CA SER A 45 -34.70 13.80 -13.01
C SER A 45 -35.56 15.00 -12.59
N PRO A 46 -36.58 15.44 -13.36
CA PRO A 46 -37.37 16.63 -13.02
C PRO A 46 -38.27 16.49 -11.78
N TYR A 47 -38.64 15.26 -11.39
CA TYR A 47 -39.68 15.02 -10.39
C TYR A 47 -39.15 14.57 -9.02
N PHE A 48 -37.85 14.34 -8.89
CA PHE A 48 -37.22 13.88 -7.66
C PHE A 48 -36.09 14.81 -7.22
N THR A 49 -35.79 14.83 -5.92
CA THR A 49 -34.58 15.53 -5.44
C THR A 49 -33.33 14.93 -6.09
N PRO A 50 -32.24 15.70 -6.29
CA PRO A 50 -31.04 15.20 -6.96
C PRO A 50 -30.47 13.91 -6.34
N THR A 51 -30.57 13.76 -5.02
CA THR A 51 -30.11 12.56 -4.30
C THR A 51 -31.02 11.34 -4.51
N ARG A 52 -32.34 11.55 -4.57
CA ARG A 52 -33.32 10.48 -4.81
C ARG A 52 -33.34 10.07 -6.28
N SER A 53 -33.20 11.02 -7.20
CA SER A 53 -33.07 10.78 -8.64
C SER A 53 -31.86 9.88 -8.93
N LYS A 54 -30.66 10.24 -8.42
CA LYS A 54 -29.44 9.44 -8.60
C LYS A 54 -29.55 8.00 -8.11
N ARG A 55 -30.18 7.79 -6.95
CA ARG A 55 -30.42 6.45 -6.41
C ARG A 55 -31.41 5.65 -7.26
N LEU A 56 -32.46 6.30 -7.75
CA LEU A 56 -33.44 5.66 -8.60
C LEU A 56 -32.85 5.29 -9.96
N HIS A 57 -32.03 6.16 -10.56
CA HIS A 57 -31.24 5.85 -11.76
C HIS A 57 -30.37 4.61 -11.54
N LEU A 58 -29.67 4.52 -10.41
CA LEU A 58 -28.83 3.36 -10.09
C LEU A 58 -29.66 2.06 -10.05
N ILE A 59 -30.78 2.06 -9.33
CA ILE A 59 -31.67 0.89 -9.23
C ILE A 59 -32.24 0.50 -10.60
N ILE A 60 -32.68 1.47 -11.39
CA ILE A 60 -33.25 1.22 -12.73
C ILE A 60 -32.17 0.61 -13.64
N ILE A 61 -30.98 1.20 -13.69
CA ILE A 61 -29.87 0.76 -14.55
C ILE A 61 -29.41 -0.64 -14.16
N GLU A 62 -29.21 -0.91 -12.86
CA GLU A 62 -28.75 -2.21 -12.36
C GLU A 62 -29.77 -3.32 -12.67
N LYS A 63 -31.07 -3.07 -12.42
CA LYS A 63 -32.12 -4.05 -12.72
C LYS A 63 -32.31 -4.25 -14.22
N PHE A 64 -32.19 -3.18 -15.01
CA PHE A 64 -32.26 -3.28 -16.44
C PHE A 64 -31.09 -4.09 -17.01
N GLN A 65 -29.87 -3.91 -16.49
CA GLN A 65 -28.71 -4.68 -16.92
C GLN A 65 -28.93 -6.18 -16.72
N HIS A 66 -29.36 -6.59 -15.51
CA HIS A 66 -29.64 -8.01 -15.22
C HIS A 66 -30.73 -8.57 -16.13
N TRP A 67 -31.81 -7.81 -16.34
CA TRP A 67 -32.89 -8.23 -17.24
C TRP A 67 -32.41 -8.35 -18.70
N LEU A 68 -31.57 -7.42 -19.17
CA LEU A 68 -31.05 -7.41 -20.54
C LEU A 68 -30.17 -8.63 -20.80
N GLU A 69 -29.29 -8.99 -19.86
CA GLU A 69 -28.38 -10.15 -19.95
C GLU A 69 -29.14 -11.48 -20.11
N GLU A 70 -30.33 -11.60 -19.53
CA GLU A 70 -31.15 -12.82 -19.57
C GLU A 70 -32.09 -12.89 -20.78
N ASN A 71 -32.52 -11.74 -21.34
CA ASN A 71 -33.69 -11.69 -22.22
C ASN A 71 -33.44 -11.14 -23.63
N CYS A 72 -32.32 -10.46 -23.90
CA CYS A 72 -32.10 -9.79 -25.18
C CYS A 72 -30.75 -10.13 -25.82
N LYS A 73 -30.74 -10.30 -27.15
CA LYS A 73 -29.52 -10.20 -27.95
C LYS A 73 -29.38 -8.75 -28.41
N VAL A 74 -28.28 -8.10 -28.06
CA VAL A 74 -28.11 -6.66 -28.27
C VAL A 74 -28.25 -6.28 -29.75
N THR A 75 -29.17 -5.36 -30.02
CA THR A 75 -29.47 -4.80 -31.35
C THR A 75 -28.58 -3.58 -31.62
N SER A 76 -28.34 -3.26 -32.90
CA SER A 76 -27.62 -2.06 -33.30
C SER A 76 -28.30 -0.79 -32.77
N VAL A 77 -27.54 0.06 -32.07
CA VAL A 77 -28.03 1.31 -31.46
C VAL A 77 -27.73 2.51 -32.37
N SER A 78 -28.65 3.48 -32.42
CA SER A 78 -28.43 4.73 -33.16
C SER A 78 -27.42 5.65 -32.47
N ASN A 79 -26.66 6.44 -33.25
CA ASN A 79 -25.68 7.39 -32.69
C ASN A 79 -26.32 8.43 -31.76
N ASP A 80 -27.55 8.86 -32.05
CA ASP A 80 -28.30 9.82 -31.22
C ASP A 80 -28.60 9.24 -29.83
N LEU A 81 -29.06 7.99 -29.77
CA LEU A 81 -29.35 7.32 -28.51
C LEU A 81 -28.08 7.10 -27.68
N LEU A 82 -26.95 6.79 -28.34
CA LEU A 82 -25.66 6.63 -27.68
C LEU A 82 -25.19 7.94 -27.03
N ILE A 83 -25.34 9.08 -27.70
CA ILE A 83 -24.97 10.39 -27.14
C ILE A 83 -25.86 10.73 -25.93
N ARG A 84 -27.18 10.53 -26.04
CA ARG A 84 -28.12 10.73 -24.91
C ARG A 84 -27.76 9.84 -23.72
N ALA A 85 -27.44 8.57 -23.98
CA ALA A 85 -26.99 7.63 -22.96
C ALA A 85 -25.71 8.09 -22.27
N PHE A 86 -24.73 8.62 -23.03
CA PHE A 86 -23.48 9.15 -22.49
C PHE A 86 -23.71 10.39 -21.61
N ASP A 87 -24.58 11.31 -22.04
CA ASP A 87 -24.86 12.54 -21.30
C ASP A 87 -25.56 12.24 -19.96
N ILE A 88 -26.53 11.31 -19.94
CA ILE A 88 -27.19 10.87 -18.70
C ILE A 88 -26.19 10.17 -17.77
N ALA A 89 -25.39 9.27 -18.32
CA ALA A 89 -24.41 8.49 -17.57
C ALA A 89 -23.36 9.39 -16.89
N THR A 90 -22.86 10.40 -17.61
CA THR A 90 -21.87 11.34 -17.07
C THR A 90 -22.46 12.38 -16.12
N ALA A 91 -23.76 12.68 -16.20
CA ALA A 91 -24.44 13.57 -15.25
C ALA A 91 -24.64 12.95 -13.84
N CYS A 92 -24.59 11.62 -13.75
CA CYS A 92 -24.84 10.88 -12.51
C CYS A 92 -23.56 10.58 -11.73
N ASP A 93 -23.26 9.29 -11.50
CA ASP A 93 -22.03 8.81 -10.85
C ASP A 93 -21.26 7.90 -11.83
N MET A 94 -19.93 7.83 -11.70
CA MET A 94 -19.09 7.09 -12.64
C MET A 94 -19.33 5.58 -12.57
N GLU A 95 -19.85 5.05 -11.47
CA GLU A 95 -20.33 3.66 -11.38
C GLU A 95 -21.46 3.39 -12.37
N GLN A 96 -22.40 4.34 -12.52
CA GLN A 96 -23.48 4.25 -13.49
C GLN A 96 -22.96 4.35 -14.92
N PHE A 97 -21.89 5.14 -15.13
CA PHE A 97 -21.24 5.22 -16.42
C PHE A 97 -20.71 3.87 -16.92
N TYR A 98 -20.08 3.07 -16.06
CA TYR A 98 -19.61 1.73 -16.45
C TYR A 98 -20.77 0.79 -16.85
N MET A 99 -21.88 0.81 -16.10
CA MET A 99 -23.07 0.00 -16.42
C MET A 99 -23.68 0.45 -17.75
N MET A 100 -23.87 1.76 -17.94
CA MET A 100 -24.42 2.31 -19.18
C MET A 100 -23.52 2.04 -20.39
N ALA A 101 -22.20 2.17 -20.23
CA ALA A 101 -21.25 1.84 -21.30
C ALA A 101 -21.34 0.38 -21.76
N ARG A 102 -21.62 -0.55 -20.82
CA ARG A 102 -21.86 -1.97 -21.11
C ARG A 102 -23.21 -2.21 -21.80
N ILE A 103 -24.30 -1.68 -21.24
CA ILE A 103 -25.67 -1.83 -21.77
C ILE A 103 -25.73 -1.37 -23.23
N PHE A 104 -25.14 -0.21 -23.52
CA PHE A 104 -25.17 0.41 -24.84
C PHE A 104 -23.99 0.02 -25.74
N GLN A 105 -23.10 -0.87 -25.29
CA GLN A 105 -21.88 -1.28 -26.01
C GLN A 105 -21.09 -0.09 -26.58
N MET A 106 -20.92 0.97 -25.78
CA MET A 106 -20.36 2.23 -26.23
C MET A 106 -18.92 2.09 -26.76
N GLU A 107 -18.16 1.10 -26.28
CA GLU A 107 -16.80 0.81 -26.76
C GLU A 107 -16.78 0.50 -28.27
N SER A 108 -17.80 -0.17 -28.80
CA SER A 108 -17.88 -0.57 -30.22
C SER A 108 -18.01 0.62 -31.17
N ASN A 109 -18.57 1.74 -30.69
CA ASN A 109 -18.82 2.96 -31.48
C ASN A 109 -18.05 4.16 -30.90
N ASN A 110 -16.86 3.92 -30.36
CA ASN A 110 -16.16 4.87 -29.50
C ASN A 110 -15.91 6.27 -30.13
N SER A 111 -15.71 6.35 -31.46
CA SER A 111 -15.37 7.59 -32.16
C SER A 111 -16.40 8.70 -32.02
N ILE A 112 -17.68 8.37 -31.78
CA ILE A 112 -18.76 9.35 -31.64
C ILE A 112 -18.65 10.16 -30.34
N PHE A 113 -18.00 9.60 -29.30
CA PHE A 113 -17.94 10.20 -27.97
C PHE A 113 -16.77 11.17 -27.80
N VAL A 114 -15.89 11.30 -28.79
CA VAL A 114 -14.68 12.12 -28.69
C VAL A 114 -15.02 13.57 -28.33
N ASP A 115 -16.00 14.17 -29.01
CA ASP A 115 -16.41 15.54 -28.73
C ASP A 115 -17.16 15.67 -27.39
N SER A 116 -17.91 14.64 -26.98
CA SER A 116 -18.57 14.61 -25.67
C SER A 116 -17.55 14.55 -24.53
N VAL A 117 -16.49 13.74 -24.67
CA VAL A 117 -15.37 13.68 -23.72
C VAL A 117 -14.63 15.01 -23.66
N ARG A 118 -14.39 15.68 -24.81
CA ARG A 118 -13.82 17.04 -24.80
C ARG A 118 -14.72 18.02 -24.08
N LYS A 119 -16.02 18.02 -24.34
CA LYS A 119 -16.96 18.91 -23.65
C LYS A 119 -16.93 18.69 -22.14
N LEU A 120 -16.85 17.43 -21.70
CA LEU A 120 -16.71 17.06 -20.29
C LEU A 120 -15.38 17.57 -19.69
N ALA A 121 -14.26 17.43 -20.39
CA ALA A 121 -12.98 17.96 -19.95
C ALA A 121 -12.99 19.50 -19.86
N HIS A 122 -13.57 20.18 -20.86
CA HIS A 122 -13.75 21.64 -20.86
C HIS A 122 -14.72 22.15 -19.78
N SER A 123 -15.52 21.27 -19.15
CA SER A 123 -16.29 21.66 -17.95
C SER A 123 -15.47 21.56 -16.65
N GLY A 124 -14.17 21.27 -16.73
CA GLY A 124 -13.27 21.06 -15.59
C GLY A 124 -13.33 19.66 -14.97
N ARG A 125 -14.10 18.73 -15.56
CA ARG A 125 -14.28 17.34 -15.07
C ARG A 125 -13.24 16.39 -15.69
N TYR A 126 -11.95 16.71 -15.53
CA TYR A 126 -10.86 15.97 -16.16
C TYR A 126 -10.70 14.53 -15.65
N VAL A 127 -10.98 14.27 -14.37
CA VAL A 127 -10.91 12.90 -13.81
C VAL A 127 -11.96 12.01 -14.46
N ASP A 128 -13.18 12.53 -14.62
CA ASP A 128 -14.28 11.81 -15.25
C ASP A 128 -14.00 11.57 -16.75
N ALA A 129 -13.36 12.54 -17.42
CA ALA A 129 -12.90 12.37 -18.80
C ALA A 129 -11.86 11.25 -18.93
N VAL A 130 -10.91 11.11 -18.01
CA VAL A 130 -9.95 10.00 -17.99
C VAL A 130 -10.65 8.65 -17.84
N VAL A 131 -11.64 8.55 -16.95
CA VAL A 131 -12.46 7.34 -16.79
C VAL A 131 -13.20 7.02 -18.10
N CYS A 132 -13.84 8.00 -18.73
CA CYS A 132 -14.52 7.81 -20.01
C CYS A 132 -13.56 7.29 -21.09
N ILE A 133 -12.34 7.84 -21.17
CA ILE A 133 -11.33 7.40 -22.16
C ILE A 133 -10.87 5.97 -21.89
N ASN A 134 -10.66 5.61 -20.62
CA ASN A 134 -10.31 4.24 -20.24
C ASN A 134 -11.41 3.25 -20.65
N THR A 135 -12.67 3.56 -20.34
CA THR A 135 -13.81 2.69 -20.62
C THR A 135 -14.09 2.57 -22.12
N LEU A 136 -13.97 3.66 -22.88
CA LEU A 136 -14.27 3.70 -24.31
C LEU A 136 -13.05 3.39 -25.20
N ARG A 137 -11.87 3.16 -24.60
CA ARG A 137 -10.59 2.89 -25.27
C ARG A 137 -10.19 3.96 -26.29
N LEU A 138 -10.29 5.24 -25.89
CA LEU A 138 -10.01 6.41 -26.75
C LEU A 138 -8.58 6.96 -26.60
N HIS A 139 -7.65 6.18 -26.02
CA HIS A 139 -6.35 6.68 -25.58
C HIS A 139 -5.46 7.26 -26.69
N SER A 140 -5.64 6.83 -27.95
CA SER A 140 -4.85 7.25 -29.10
C SER A 140 -5.23 8.62 -29.67
N ILE A 141 -6.37 9.17 -29.28
CA ILE A 141 -6.93 10.39 -29.87
C ILE A 141 -6.51 11.64 -29.09
N PHE A 142 -6.40 11.53 -27.77
CA PHE A 142 -6.17 12.68 -26.89
C PHE A 142 -4.70 12.92 -26.63
N GLU A 143 -4.29 14.18 -26.68
CA GLU A 143 -2.95 14.59 -26.29
C GLU A 143 -2.81 14.70 -24.77
N LEU A 144 -1.56 14.69 -24.30
CA LEU A 144 -1.25 14.87 -22.88
C LEU A 144 -1.79 16.18 -22.31
N ASP A 145 -1.62 17.27 -23.05
CA ASP A 145 -1.98 18.61 -22.59
C ASP A 145 -3.50 18.84 -22.61
N GLU A 146 -4.25 18.03 -23.36
CA GLU A 146 -5.71 18.11 -23.45
C GLU A 146 -6.39 17.47 -22.23
N ILE A 147 -5.88 16.33 -21.76
CA ILE A 147 -6.54 15.53 -20.70
C ILE A 147 -5.63 15.28 -19.51
N LEU A 148 -4.51 14.57 -19.72
CA LEU A 148 -3.72 14.01 -18.62
C LEU A 148 -3.03 15.07 -17.78
N VAL A 149 -2.43 16.09 -18.40
CA VAL A 149 -1.77 17.17 -17.67
C VAL A 149 -2.79 17.98 -16.86
N PRO A 150 -3.90 18.47 -17.45
CA PRO A 150 -4.99 19.09 -16.66
C PRO A 150 -5.50 18.19 -15.54
N CYS A 151 -5.73 16.90 -15.79
CA CYS A 151 -6.20 15.95 -14.79
C CYS A 151 -5.29 15.89 -13.55
N MET A 152 -3.97 15.90 -13.74
CA MET A 152 -3.00 15.89 -12.63
C MET A 152 -3.09 17.13 -11.73
N PHE A 153 -3.54 18.29 -12.24
CA PHE A 153 -3.82 19.46 -11.41
C PHE A 153 -5.10 19.29 -10.56
N HIS A 154 -6.01 18.40 -10.96
CA HIS A 154 -7.29 18.15 -10.31
C HIS A 154 -7.33 16.88 -9.46
N ILE A 155 -6.32 16.02 -9.52
CA ILE A 155 -6.23 14.77 -8.73
C ILE A 155 -5.95 15.02 -7.25
N ASN A 156 -6.71 14.34 -6.37
CA ASN A 156 -6.55 14.33 -4.90
C ASN A 156 -5.88 13.03 -4.42
N GLY A 157 -4.75 12.65 -5.02
CA GLY A 157 -3.98 11.46 -4.62
C GLY A 157 -4.42 10.14 -5.27
N ASN A 158 -5.68 9.98 -5.66
CA ASN A 158 -6.09 8.83 -6.46
C ASN A 158 -5.64 9.01 -7.92
N THR A 159 -4.64 8.21 -8.33
CA THR A 159 -4.06 8.24 -9.69
C THR A 159 -4.32 6.94 -10.44
N THR A 160 -5.22 6.09 -9.95
CA THR A 160 -5.48 4.75 -10.51
C THR A 160 -5.96 4.83 -11.97
N ASP A 161 -6.86 5.76 -12.29
CA ASP A 161 -7.35 5.93 -13.66
C ASP A 161 -6.29 6.48 -14.61
N VAL A 162 -5.42 7.38 -14.12
CA VAL A 162 -4.27 7.87 -14.89
C VAL A 162 -3.24 6.77 -15.12
N LEU A 163 -3.02 5.92 -14.12
CA LEU A 163 -2.17 4.74 -14.25
C LEU A 163 -2.70 3.80 -15.33
N GLN A 164 -4.01 3.51 -15.31
CA GLN A 164 -4.66 2.67 -16.31
C GLN A 164 -4.58 3.29 -17.71
N TYR A 165 -4.74 4.62 -17.82
CA TYR A 165 -4.59 5.34 -19.07
C TYR A 165 -3.18 5.15 -19.63
N LEU A 166 -2.15 5.42 -18.83
CA LEU A 166 -0.75 5.34 -19.26
C LEU A 166 -0.33 3.91 -19.59
N ARG A 167 -0.87 2.89 -18.90
CA ARG A 167 -0.68 1.47 -19.26
C ARG A 167 -1.28 1.15 -20.63
N SER A 168 -2.41 1.76 -20.97
CA SER A 168 -3.11 1.57 -22.24
C SER A 168 -2.48 2.39 -23.39
N ALA A 169 -1.71 3.44 -23.08
CA ALA A 169 -0.96 4.25 -24.05
C ALA A 169 0.52 4.43 -23.67
N PRO A 170 1.35 3.38 -23.80
CA PRO A 170 2.77 3.42 -23.40
C PRO A 170 3.60 4.48 -24.14
N ASN A 171 3.21 4.84 -25.36
CA ASN A 171 3.84 5.91 -26.16
C ASN A 171 3.80 7.28 -25.46
N LEU A 172 2.84 7.50 -24.57
CA LEU A 172 2.69 8.76 -23.83
C LEU A 172 3.55 8.83 -22.57
N ILE A 173 3.98 7.70 -22.01
CA ILE A 173 4.71 7.60 -20.74
C ILE A 173 5.94 8.51 -20.74
N LYS A 174 6.81 8.39 -21.75
CA LYS A 174 8.04 9.19 -21.84
C LYS A 174 7.73 10.70 -21.86
N LYS A 175 6.78 11.13 -22.72
CA LYS A 175 6.41 12.54 -22.84
C LYS A 175 5.76 13.06 -21.54
N PHE A 176 4.96 12.23 -20.86
CA PHE A 176 4.33 12.55 -19.58
C PHE A 176 5.36 12.88 -18.50
N PHE A 177 6.33 11.98 -18.28
CA PHE A 177 7.36 12.19 -17.26
C PHE A 177 8.29 13.36 -17.62
N GLN A 178 8.59 13.60 -18.90
CA GLN A 178 9.34 14.78 -19.34
C GLN A 178 8.60 16.09 -19.04
N THR A 179 7.29 16.13 -19.31
CA THR A 179 6.45 17.30 -19.01
C THR A 179 6.44 17.58 -17.51
N PHE A 180 6.18 16.58 -16.67
CA PHE A 180 6.13 16.79 -15.23
C PHE A 180 7.51 17.05 -14.61
N ASP A 181 8.60 16.49 -15.13
CA ASP A 181 9.96 16.83 -14.68
C ASP A 181 10.28 18.32 -14.92
N ARG A 182 9.84 18.88 -16.06
CA ARG A 182 9.93 20.31 -16.35
C ARG A 182 9.05 21.15 -15.44
N LEU A 183 7.77 20.77 -15.25
CA LEU A 183 6.83 21.51 -14.39
C LEU A 183 7.26 21.50 -12.92
N LEU A 184 7.89 20.42 -12.47
CA LEU A 184 8.44 20.26 -11.14
C LEU A 184 9.79 20.96 -10.96
N ASN A 185 10.36 21.61 -11.96
CA ASN A 185 11.58 22.40 -11.83
C ASN A 185 11.29 23.81 -11.29
N SER A 186 12.08 24.30 -10.31
CA SER A 186 11.80 25.54 -9.54
C SER A 186 11.74 26.79 -10.39
N TYR A 187 12.35 26.74 -11.58
CA TYR A 187 12.34 27.82 -12.54
C TYR A 187 11.03 27.90 -13.37
N PHE A 188 10.18 26.88 -13.32
CA PHE A 188 8.91 26.86 -14.04
C PHE A 188 7.72 27.17 -13.13
N SER A 189 6.89 28.10 -13.58
CA SER A 189 5.62 28.42 -12.94
C SER A 189 4.53 27.49 -13.48
N MET A 190 4.08 26.56 -12.63
CA MET A 190 2.94 25.70 -12.93
C MET A 190 1.67 26.50 -13.20
N LYS A 191 1.51 27.67 -12.55
CA LYS A 191 0.39 28.58 -12.78
C LYS A 191 0.39 29.11 -14.21
N GLN A 192 1.54 29.59 -14.69
CA GLN A 192 1.65 30.09 -16.07
C GLN A 192 1.41 28.98 -17.10
N TYR A 193 1.91 27.77 -16.83
CA TYR A 193 1.66 26.63 -17.71
C TYR A 193 0.16 26.31 -17.81
N ALA A 194 -0.53 26.32 -16.67
CA ALA A 194 -1.96 26.04 -16.65
C ALA A 194 -2.82 27.13 -17.31
N GLU A 195 -2.40 28.38 -17.20
CA GLU A 195 -3.00 29.49 -17.96
C GLU A 195 -2.80 29.30 -19.47
N GLN A 196 -1.61 28.84 -19.91
CA GLN A 196 -1.31 28.56 -21.32
C GLN A 196 -2.12 27.40 -21.88
N VAL A 197 -2.36 26.36 -21.08
CA VAL A 197 -3.12 25.15 -21.48
C VAL A 197 -4.62 25.32 -21.17
N HIS A 198 -5.06 26.49 -20.71
CA HIS A 198 -6.46 26.79 -20.39
C HIS A 198 -7.09 25.78 -19.41
N ILE A 199 -6.37 25.41 -18.35
CA ILE A 199 -6.88 24.49 -17.34
C ILE A 199 -8.00 25.16 -16.54
N ILE A 200 -9.22 24.61 -16.62
CA ILE A 200 -10.42 25.21 -16.04
C ILE A 200 -10.61 24.77 -14.58
N GLY A 201 -10.92 25.73 -13.70
CA GLY A 201 -11.29 25.44 -12.31
C GLY A 201 -10.13 25.10 -11.37
N SER A 202 -8.88 25.19 -11.83
CA SER A 202 -7.71 25.09 -10.97
C SER A 202 -7.58 26.34 -10.11
N ASN A 203 -8.26 26.37 -8.97
CA ASN A 203 -7.90 27.28 -7.87
C ASN A 203 -6.47 26.89 -7.45
N PHE A 204 -5.45 27.53 -8.05
CA PHE A 204 -4.01 27.35 -7.79
C PHE A 204 -3.59 27.63 -6.33
N THR A 205 -4.56 27.84 -5.46
CA THR A 205 -4.41 28.34 -4.10
C THR A 205 -4.08 27.26 -3.08
N ARG A 206 -4.13 25.95 -3.39
CA ARG A 206 -3.80 24.92 -2.37
C ARG A 206 -3.33 23.53 -2.83
N LYS A 207 -3.35 23.19 -4.11
CA LYS A 207 -2.70 21.95 -4.57
C LYS A 207 -1.23 22.21 -4.80
N ASP A 208 -0.49 21.94 -3.74
CA ASP A 208 0.95 22.11 -3.74
C ASP A 208 1.57 21.23 -4.81
N ARG A 209 2.61 21.77 -5.43
CA ARG A 209 3.65 21.05 -6.15
C ARG A 209 4.06 19.72 -5.51
N LYS A 210 3.95 19.63 -4.18
CA LYS A 210 4.14 18.42 -3.36
C LYS A 210 3.13 17.31 -3.66
N SER A 211 1.86 17.63 -3.89
CA SER A 211 0.82 16.66 -4.23
C SER A 211 1.05 16.07 -5.62
N ILE A 212 1.36 16.94 -6.59
CA ILE A 212 1.70 16.52 -7.96
C ILE A 212 2.97 15.67 -7.94
N SER A 213 4.02 16.09 -7.23
CA SER A 213 5.27 15.32 -7.14
C SER A 213 5.04 13.93 -6.54
N LYS A 214 4.24 13.82 -5.47
CA LYS A 214 3.86 12.51 -4.89
C LYS A 214 3.12 11.63 -5.89
N SER A 215 2.17 12.21 -6.61
CA SER A 215 1.36 11.51 -7.62
C SER A 215 2.23 10.99 -8.78
N VAL A 216 3.14 11.82 -9.29
CA VAL A 216 4.04 11.43 -10.39
C VAL A 216 5.06 10.37 -9.94
N ILE A 217 5.60 10.47 -8.71
CA ILE A 217 6.47 9.46 -8.11
C ILE A 217 5.73 8.12 -7.95
N PHE A 218 4.48 8.15 -7.48
CA PHE A 218 3.64 6.95 -7.41
C PHE A 218 3.46 6.28 -8.78
N LEU A 219 3.15 7.08 -9.81
CA LEU A 219 2.99 6.60 -11.18
C LEU A 219 4.29 6.00 -11.72
N ALA A 220 5.43 6.64 -11.48
CA ALA A 220 6.74 6.12 -11.91
C ALA A 220 7.02 4.74 -11.32
N LYS A 221 6.71 4.53 -10.03
CA LYS A 221 6.86 3.22 -9.37
C LYS A 221 5.98 2.15 -10.01
N HIS A 222 4.72 2.45 -10.34
CA HIS A 222 3.76 1.47 -10.85
C HIS A 222 3.86 1.23 -12.37
N LEU A 223 4.63 2.05 -13.07
CA LEU A 223 4.95 1.95 -14.50
C LEU A 223 6.39 1.51 -14.76
N ASP A 224 7.15 1.18 -13.71
CA ASP A 224 8.57 0.78 -13.78
C ASP A 224 9.44 1.80 -14.55
N VAL A 225 9.23 3.09 -14.26
CA VAL A 225 9.96 4.18 -14.92
C VAL A 225 11.20 4.53 -14.13
N ASP A 226 12.35 4.38 -14.79
CA ASP A 226 13.64 4.82 -14.27
C ASP A 226 13.67 6.35 -14.04
N ILE A 227 13.57 6.74 -12.77
CA ILE A 227 13.57 8.15 -12.33
C ILE A 227 14.94 8.81 -12.48
N SER A 228 16.03 8.04 -12.56
CA SER A 228 17.39 8.60 -12.64
C SER A 228 17.58 9.52 -13.86
N LYS A 229 16.77 9.30 -14.91
CA LYS A 229 16.71 10.08 -16.15
C LYS A 229 16.07 11.47 -15.99
N TYR A 230 15.37 11.74 -14.90
CA TYR A 230 14.54 12.93 -14.71
C TYR A 230 15.04 13.74 -13.51
N LYS A 231 15.62 14.91 -13.75
CA LYS A 231 16.39 15.67 -12.74
C LYS A 231 15.52 16.16 -11.58
N SER A 232 14.36 16.75 -11.86
CA SER A 232 13.47 17.26 -10.82
C SER A 232 12.81 16.11 -10.07
N LEU A 233 12.34 15.08 -10.77
CA LEU A 233 11.73 13.91 -10.13
C LEU A 233 12.71 13.17 -9.22
N ARG A 234 13.96 12.99 -9.68
CA ARG A 234 15.06 12.48 -8.87
C ARG A 234 15.21 13.31 -7.60
N PHE A 235 15.35 14.63 -7.73
CA PHE A 235 15.42 15.54 -6.58
C PHE A 235 14.24 15.36 -5.62
N PHE A 236 13.00 15.29 -6.10
CA PHE A 236 11.83 15.10 -5.23
C PHE A 236 11.81 13.75 -4.52
N ALA A 237 12.23 12.67 -5.19
CA ALA A 237 12.29 11.34 -4.59
C ALA A 237 13.29 11.32 -3.43
N TYR A 238 14.53 11.76 -3.66
CA TYR A 238 15.58 11.75 -2.62
C TYR A 238 15.29 12.74 -1.48
N CYS A 239 14.79 13.95 -1.77
CA CYS A 239 14.36 14.87 -0.72
C CYS A 239 13.14 14.34 0.06
N GLY A 240 12.25 13.59 -0.60
CA GLY A 240 11.13 12.90 0.03
C GLY A 240 11.60 11.83 1.02
N ALA A 241 12.60 11.04 0.65
CA ALA A 241 13.24 10.06 1.51
C ALA A 241 13.89 10.72 2.74
N LEU A 242 14.66 11.80 2.57
CA LEU A 242 15.26 12.54 3.69
C LEU A 242 14.20 13.12 4.65
N LYS A 243 13.11 13.67 4.11
CA LYS A 243 11.98 14.14 4.93
C LYS A 243 11.38 13.02 5.77
N PHE A 244 11.18 11.84 5.17
CA PHE A 244 10.68 10.68 5.89
C PHE A 244 11.65 10.26 7.00
N LEU A 245 12.94 10.09 6.68
CA LEU A 245 13.95 9.67 7.64
C LEU A 245 14.07 10.64 8.83
N CYS A 246 14.15 11.95 8.58
CA CYS A 246 14.17 12.93 9.65
C CYS A 246 12.87 12.94 10.46
N ALA A 247 11.70 12.77 9.84
CA ALA A 247 10.45 12.66 10.59
C ALA A 247 10.41 11.40 11.45
N SER A 248 10.89 10.26 10.94
CA SER A 248 10.99 9.00 11.70
C SER A 248 11.87 9.14 12.94
N LEU A 249 13.00 9.85 12.84
CA LEU A 249 13.91 10.09 13.97
C LEU A 249 13.38 11.17 14.93
N TYR A 250 13.10 12.37 14.43
CA TYR A 250 12.87 13.56 15.27
C TYR A 250 11.41 13.75 15.69
N THR A 251 10.44 13.19 14.97
CA THR A 251 9.01 13.37 15.25
C THR A 251 8.35 12.11 15.76
N ASN A 252 8.55 10.98 15.06
CA ASN A 252 7.83 9.75 15.39
C ASN A 252 8.54 8.92 16.48
N GLY A 253 9.87 8.99 16.55
CA GLY A 253 10.67 8.14 17.44
C GLY A 253 10.69 6.66 17.03
N ASP A 254 10.38 6.36 15.76
CA ASP A 254 10.32 5.00 15.23
C ASP A 254 11.70 4.47 14.77
N MET A 255 12.73 5.31 14.83
CA MET A 255 14.07 5.03 14.29
C MET A 255 15.14 5.52 15.25
N ASN A 256 16.17 4.71 15.48
CA ASN A 256 17.33 5.12 16.26
C ASN A 256 18.33 5.96 15.43
N TYR A 257 19.25 6.65 16.09
CA TYR A 257 20.20 7.56 15.44
C TYR A 257 21.12 6.86 14.44
N ASP A 258 21.65 5.68 14.79
CA ASP A 258 22.60 4.96 13.93
C ASP A 258 21.92 4.43 12.66
N GLY A 259 20.72 3.85 12.78
CA GLY A 259 19.91 3.42 11.65
C GLY A 259 19.49 4.59 10.76
N TRP A 260 19.11 5.73 11.36
CA TRP A 260 18.85 6.96 10.63
C TRP A 260 20.07 7.43 9.84
N LYS A 261 21.23 7.52 10.51
CA LYS A 261 22.50 7.97 9.90
C LYS A 261 22.87 7.09 8.71
N GLU A 262 22.81 5.77 8.86
CA GLU A 262 23.12 4.82 7.79
C GLU A 262 22.19 4.99 6.57
N LEU A 263 20.88 5.13 6.80
CA LEU A 263 19.93 5.31 5.71
C LEU A 263 20.13 6.67 5.02
N VAL A 264 20.45 7.73 5.77
CA VAL A 264 20.81 9.04 5.22
C VAL A 264 22.09 8.95 4.38
N GLU A 265 23.12 8.25 4.84
CA GLU A 265 24.36 8.03 4.06
C GLU A 265 24.06 7.34 2.74
N VAL A 266 23.18 6.33 2.70
CA VAL A 266 22.82 5.68 1.44
C VAL A 266 22.06 6.63 0.51
N VAL A 267 21.18 7.49 1.04
CA VAL A 267 20.50 8.52 0.24
C VAL A 267 21.53 9.43 -0.42
N LEU A 268 22.52 9.89 0.35
CA LEU A 268 23.54 10.83 -0.09
C LEU A 268 24.57 10.18 -1.03
N GLN A 269 24.89 8.90 -0.86
CA GLN A 269 25.71 8.14 -1.82
C GLN A 269 25.05 8.08 -3.20
N ASN A 270 23.73 7.85 -3.22
CA ASN A 270 22.96 7.76 -4.45
C ASN A 270 22.66 9.14 -5.07
N TYR A 271 22.54 10.20 -4.26
CA TYR A 271 22.28 11.55 -4.74
C TYR A 271 22.94 12.62 -3.85
N PRO A 272 24.25 12.87 -4.03
CA PRO A 272 25.04 13.77 -3.17
C PRO A 272 24.50 15.20 -3.12
N GLU A 273 23.89 15.69 -4.21
CA GLU A 273 23.38 17.06 -4.30
C GLU A 273 22.24 17.35 -3.30
N SER A 274 21.61 16.30 -2.73
CA SER A 274 20.59 16.45 -1.68
C SER A 274 21.13 16.85 -0.31
N ILE A 275 22.45 16.88 -0.11
CA ILE A 275 23.07 17.32 1.16
C ILE A 275 22.60 18.71 1.60
N ASN A 276 22.51 19.66 0.68
CA ASN A 276 22.04 21.01 0.98
C ASN A 276 20.60 20.99 1.52
N PHE A 277 19.76 20.12 0.95
CA PHE A 277 18.39 19.95 1.40
C PHE A 277 18.32 19.31 2.80
N LEU A 278 19.18 18.31 3.10
CA LEU A 278 19.27 17.74 4.45
C LEU A 278 19.67 18.79 5.48
N ILE A 279 20.71 19.58 5.20
CA ILE A 279 21.20 20.61 6.14
C ILE A 279 20.11 21.67 6.38
N GLU A 280 19.43 22.12 5.34
CA GLU A 280 18.29 23.04 5.48
C GLU A 280 17.15 22.42 6.28
N LEU A 281 16.84 21.14 6.04
CA LEU A 281 15.79 20.43 6.77
C LEU A 281 16.11 20.36 8.27
N LEU A 282 17.34 20.01 8.63
CA LEU A 282 17.82 19.95 10.02
C LEU A 282 17.80 21.33 10.69
N CYS A 283 18.25 22.38 10.00
CA CYS A 283 18.29 23.74 10.53
C CYS A 283 16.90 24.37 10.66
N ASP A 284 16.09 24.34 9.60
CA ASP A 284 14.86 25.13 9.50
C ASP A 284 13.64 24.43 10.09
N THR A 285 13.57 23.10 9.98
CA THR A 285 12.40 22.31 10.43
C THR A 285 12.61 21.76 11.84
N TYR A 286 13.77 21.15 12.08
CA TYR A 286 14.09 20.45 13.34
C TYR A 286 14.99 21.25 14.30
N CYS A 287 15.51 22.41 13.88
CA CYS A 287 16.39 23.27 14.68
C CYS A 287 17.65 22.57 15.25
N ASP A 288 18.16 21.53 14.59
CA ASP A 288 19.37 20.79 15.03
C ASP A 288 20.63 21.26 14.29
N GLN A 289 21.13 22.41 14.71
CA GLN A 289 22.31 23.04 14.09
C GLN A 289 23.60 22.25 14.31
N ALA A 290 23.69 21.49 15.40
CA ALA A 290 24.89 20.71 15.71
C ALA A 290 25.00 19.52 14.76
N GLU A 291 23.91 18.80 14.53
CA GLU A 291 23.89 17.70 13.56
C GLU A 291 24.09 18.22 12.13
N ALA A 292 23.41 19.32 11.78
CA ALA A 292 23.60 20.00 10.50
C ALA A 292 25.08 20.37 10.22
N ALA A 293 25.81 20.83 11.24
CA ALA A 293 27.23 21.16 11.12
C ALA A 293 28.10 19.93 10.85
N LYS A 294 27.83 18.79 11.51
CA LYS A 294 28.55 17.52 11.25
C LYS A 294 28.40 17.07 9.80
N TRP A 295 27.18 17.10 9.26
CA TRP A 295 26.91 16.73 7.87
C TRP A 295 27.55 17.72 6.89
N ALA A 296 27.55 19.03 7.21
CA ALA A 296 28.20 20.03 6.39
C ALA A 296 29.73 19.84 6.33
N GLU A 297 30.35 19.48 7.46
CA GLU A 297 31.78 19.18 7.55
C GLU A 297 32.14 17.89 6.79
N GLN A 298 31.39 16.81 7.05
CA GLN A 298 31.63 15.51 6.42
C GLN A 298 31.53 15.53 4.89
N TYR A 299 30.68 16.38 4.31
CA TYR A 299 30.47 16.50 2.87
C TYR A 299 31.07 17.78 2.26
N GLU A 300 31.95 18.46 2.99
CA GLU A 300 32.67 19.68 2.55
C GLU A 300 31.76 20.78 1.99
N VAL A 301 30.57 20.95 2.55
CA VAL A 301 29.58 21.93 2.08
C VAL A 301 29.90 23.31 2.65
N GLN A 302 30.21 24.27 1.80
CA GLN A 302 30.40 25.66 2.22
C GLN A 302 29.11 26.26 2.79
N LEU A 303 29.07 26.52 4.10
CA LEU A 303 27.92 27.08 4.83
C LEU A 303 27.37 28.38 4.21
N ARG A 304 28.19 29.16 3.48
CA ARG A 304 27.75 30.39 2.77
C ARG A 304 26.73 30.12 1.65
N ASN A 305 26.61 28.89 1.16
CA ASN A 305 25.65 28.51 0.12
C ASN A 305 24.32 27.91 0.67
N LEU A 306 24.20 27.68 1.97
CA LEU A 306 23.00 27.11 2.60
C LEU A 306 21.78 28.04 2.58
N PHE A 307 21.99 29.34 2.42
CA PHE A 307 20.88 30.29 2.29
C PHE A 307 20.31 30.36 0.86
N LYS A 308 20.79 29.51 -0.07
CA LYS A 308 20.47 29.55 -1.50
C LYS A 308 19.75 28.32 -2.07
N CYS A 309 19.26 27.30 -1.33
CA CYS A 309 18.24 26.48 -1.99
C CYS A 309 17.01 27.36 -2.21
N ARG A 310 16.78 27.67 -3.47
CA ARG A 310 15.67 28.49 -4.00
C ARG A 310 14.29 27.86 -3.80
N ASN A 311 14.18 26.83 -2.95
CA ASN A 311 13.02 26.00 -2.70
C ASN A 311 12.46 26.13 -1.26
N ARG A 312 12.65 27.28 -0.59
CA ARG A 312 12.05 27.60 0.74
C ARG A 312 10.53 27.34 0.83
N ARG A 313 9.81 27.33 -0.29
CA ARG A 313 8.37 27.01 -0.33
C ARG A 313 8.03 25.56 0.06
N PHE A 314 9.01 24.66 0.14
CA PHE A 314 8.80 23.25 0.55
C PHE A 314 9.03 22.98 2.04
N LEU A 315 9.52 23.98 2.78
CA LEU A 315 9.80 23.94 4.22
C LEU A 315 8.67 24.58 5.04
N THR A 316 7.47 24.71 4.47
CA THR A 316 6.38 25.44 5.12
C THR A 316 5.91 24.78 6.43
N SER A 317 6.27 25.48 7.51
CA SER A 317 5.45 25.80 8.69
C SER A 317 5.03 24.66 9.61
N GLN A 318 6.01 24.03 10.26
CA GLN A 318 5.93 23.65 11.68
C GLN A 318 7.36 23.56 12.19
N ARG A 319 7.83 24.59 12.91
CA ARG A 319 9.06 24.47 13.70
C ARG A 319 8.78 23.44 14.77
N THR A 320 9.29 22.23 14.58
CA THR A 320 9.28 21.23 15.63
C THR A 320 10.47 21.58 16.51
N PHE A 321 10.20 22.25 17.63
CA PHE A 321 11.23 22.44 18.65
C PHE A 321 11.59 21.06 19.16
N VAL A 322 12.76 20.56 18.73
CA VAL A 322 13.32 19.32 19.25
C VAL A 322 13.65 19.56 20.71
N ASN A 323 12.81 19.04 21.59
CA ASN A 323 13.24 18.80 22.95
C ASN A 323 14.26 17.66 22.85
N LYS A 324 15.57 17.93 23.00
CA LYS A 324 16.62 16.90 22.99
C LYS A 324 16.33 15.74 23.95
N ALA A 325 15.51 15.99 24.98
CA ALA A 325 15.00 14.98 25.90
C ALA A 325 13.99 13.98 25.28
N ALA A 326 13.24 14.39 24.24
CA ALA A 326 12.24 13.54 23.57
C ALA A 326 12.84 12.54 22.58
N VAL A 327 14.04 12.82 22.03
CA VAL A 327 14.83 11.86 21.22
C VAL A 327 15.32 10.68 22.08
N ILE A 328 15.30 10.84 23.41
CA ILE A 328 15.76 9.86 24.39
C ILE A 328 14.59 9.27 25.21
N SER A 329 13.37 9.81 25.10
CA SER A 329 12.23 9.31 25.88
C SER A 329 11.23 8.51 25.01
N PRO A 330 11.12 7.18 25.19
CA PRO A 330 10.04 6.42 24.59
C PRO A 330 8.69 6.98 25.04
N GLN A 331 7.77 7.21 24.09
CA GLN A 331 6.37 7.46 24.41
C GLN A 331 5.83 6.24 25.17
N THR A 332 5.38 6.44 26.41
CA THR A 332 4.98 5.38 27.35
C THR A 332 3.87 4.49 26.76
N LYS A 333 3.93 3.16 26.86
CA LYS A 333 4.15 2.39 28.11
C LYS A 333 5.10 1.18 27.94
N PRO A 334 6.12 1.10 28.80
CA PRO A 334 6.55 -0.19 29.37
C PRO A 334 6.28 -0.21 30.91
N LYS A 335 5.77 -1.28 31.53
CA LYS A 335 6.41 -2.53 32.04
C LYS A 335 5.31 -3.59 32.33
N ILE A 336 5.54 -4.89 32.57
CA ILE A 336 6.62 -5.61 33.30
C ILE A 336 7.00 -6.87 32.49
N GLY A 337 8.24 -7.20 32.10
CA GLY A 337 9.59 -6.70 32.43
C GLY A 337 10.36 -6.15 31.22
N GLU A 338 9.76 -5.13 30.63
CA GLU A 338 10.25 -4.15 29.65
C GLU A 338 10.55 -4.60 28.22
N PHE A 339 11.59 -5.38 27.94
CA PHE A 339 11.82 -5.91 26.59
C PHE A 339 12.44 -7.29 26.66
N LEU A 340 12.06 -8.18 25.74
CA LEU A 340 12.66 -9.50 25.64
C LEU A 340 14.15 -9.32 25.34
N GLN A 341 14.99 -10.04 26.08
CA GLN A 341 16.42 -10.09 25.87
C GLN A 341 16.79 -11.51 25.50
N LEU A 342 17.78 -11.67 24.63
CA LEU A 342 18.35 -12.99 24.37
C LEU A 342 19.04 -13.49 25.65
N PRO A 343 18.72 -14.70 26.14
CA PRO A 343 19.48 -15.33 27.22
C PRO A 343 20.98 -15.38 26.96
N SER A 344 21.79 -15.28 28.01
CA SER A 344 23.26 -15.23 27.88
C SER A 344 23.91 -16.53 27.37
N PHE A 345 23.19 -17.65 27.42
CA PHE A 345 23.66 -18.93 26.88
C PHE A 345 23.47 -19.04 25.36
N ILE A 346 22.70 -18.14 24.77
CA ILE A 346 22.46 -18.12 23.34
C ILE A 346 23.67 -17.55 22.60
N GLU A 347 24.20 -18.33 21.66
CA GLU A 347 25.23 -17.88 20.73
C GLU A 347 24.59 -17.43 19.39
N ILE A 348 25.03 -16.27 18.90
CA ILE A 348 24.64 -15.74 17.59
C ILE A 348 25.77 -16.00 16.60
N CYS A 349 25.48 -16.81 15.59
CA CYS A 349 26.37 -17.10 14.48
C CYS A 349 25.93 -16.37 13.21
N PHE A 350 26.80 -15.50 12.69
CA PHE A 350 26.61 -14.88 11.38
C PHE A 350 27.13 -15.82 10.29
N VAL A 351 26.26 -16.16 9.33
CA VAL A 351 26.57 -17.11 8.26
C VAL A 351 26.66 -16.35 6.94
N ASP A 352 27.86 -16.24 6.40
CA ASP A 352 28.17 -15.48 5.18
C ASP A 352 28.88 -16.29 4.08
N ASN A 353 29.11 -17.58 4.31
CA ASN A 353 29.79 -18.47 3.38
C ASN A 353 29.15 -19.86 3.32
N TYR A 354 29.46 -20.59 2.25
CA TYR A 354 28.83 -21.87 1.91
C TYR A 354 29.14 -22.98 2.92
N ASP A 355 30.38 -23.08 3.40
CA ASP A 355 30.80 -24.14 4.32
C ASP A 355 30.15 -23.96 5.70
N ALA A 356 30.07 -22.71 6.17
CA ALA A 356 29.31 -22.37 7.37
C ALA A 356 27.84 -22.74 7.19
N ALA A 357 27.22 -22.38 6.06
CA ALA A 357 25.82 -22.70 5.80
C ALA A 357 25.52 -24.21 5.76
N LEU A 358 26.40 -25.04 5.21
CA LEU A 358 26.25 -26.50 5.27
C LEU A 358 26.34 -27.05 6.70
N THR A 359 27.27 -26.51 7.50
CA THR A 359 27.42 -26.87 8.91
C THR A 359 26.12 -26.57 9.67
N VAL A 360 25.58 -25.35 9.47
CA VAL A 360 24.29 -24.93 10.02
C VAL A 360 23.15 -25.86 9.63
N LEU A 361 23.02 -26.19 8.34
CA LEU A 361 21.98 -27.09 7.86
C LEU A 361 22.06 -28.48 8.50
N SER A 362 23.28 -28.98 8.73
CA SER A 362 23.47 -30.25 9.41
C SER A 362 23.03 -30.22 10.87
N GLU A 363 23.24 -29.11 11.57
CA GLU A 363 22.76 -28.92 12.95
C GLU A 363 21.24 -28.73 13.00
N ILE A 364 20.68 -27.90 12.12
CA ILE A 364 19.22 -27.70 11.99
C ILE A 364 18.50 -29.04 11.74
N SER A 365 19.08 -29.94 10.94
CA SER A 365 18.48 -31.23 10.63
C SER A 365 18.32 -32.18 11.83
N LYS A 366 18.98 -31.89 12.96
CA LYS A 366 18.91 -32.69 14.19
C LYS A 366 17.83 -32.20 15.15
N GLU A 367 17.25 -31.04 14.89
CA GLU A 367 16.31 -30.37 15.78
C GLU A 367 14.87 -30.52 15.29
N ASP A 368 13.95 -30.77 16.21
CA ASP A 368 12.54 -30.99 15.89
C ASP A 368 11.76 -29.68 15.68
N THR A 369 12.24 -28.58 16.26
CA THR A 369 11.59 -27.26 16.24
C THR A 369 12.59 -26.18 15.86
N ILE A 370 12.23 -25.35 14.88
CA ILE A 370 13.00 -24.17 14.48
C ILE A 370 12.13 -22.92 14.39
N GLY A 371 12.64 -21.80 14.88
CA GLY A 371 12.03 -20.48 14.74
C GLY A 371 12.65 -19.77 13.55
N ILE A 372 11.84 -19.15 12.69
CA ILE A 372 12.32 -18.48 11.48
C ILE A 372 11.73 -17.07 11.41
N ASP A 373 12.57 -16.08 11.18
CA ASP A 373 12.14 -14.73 10.79
C ASP A 373 13.04 -14.13 9.71
N SER A 374 12.61 -13.05 9.05
CA SER A 374 13.42 -12.43 8.00
C SER A 374 13.45 -10.91 8.00
N GLU A 375 14.64 -10.37 7.70
CA GLU A 375 14.90 -8.92 7.66
C GLU A 375 15.16 -8.43 6.24
N TRP A 376 14.58 -7.28 5.89
CA TRP A 376 14.80 -6.63 4.59
C TRP A 376 14.97 -5.13 4.75
N ARG A 377 15.75 -4.51 3.84
CA ARG A 377 15.84 -3.06 3.79
C ARG A 377 14.56 -2.48 3.18
N PRO A 378 13.94 -1.44 3.77
CA PRO A 378 12.82 -0.75 3.15
C PRO A 378 13.22 -0.18 1.78
N THR A 379 12.37 -0.36 0.76
CA THR A 379 12.58 0.21 -0.57
C THR A 379 12.35 1.72 -0.49
N MET A 380 13.44 2.47 -0.32
CA MET A 380 13.39 3.93 -0.18
C MET A 380 13.36 4.62 -1.56
N PHE A 381 13.85 3.95 -2.61
CA PHE A 381 13.96 4.51 -3.96
C PHE A 381 13.28 3.65 -5.02
N ILE A 382 12.83 4.29 -6.09
CA ILE A 382 12.08 3.66 -7.19
C ILE A 382 12.94 2.74 -8.06
N ASN A 383 14.27 2.93 -8.00
CA ASN A 383 15.25 2.08 -8.69
C ASN A 383 16.10 1.27 -7.71
N ASP A 384 15.73 1.22 -6.42
CA ASP A 384 16.35 0.23 -5.55
C ASP A 384 15.93 -1.13 -6.10
N VAL A 385 16.85 -1.81 -6.75
CA VAL A 385 16.68 -3.23 -7.04
C VAL A 385 16.39 -3.87 -5.70
N VAL A 386 15.18 -4.42 -5.55
CA VAL A 386 14.88 -5.37 -4.49
C VAL A 386 15.75 -6.58 -4.81
N SER A 387 17.01 -6.51 -4.37
CA SER A 387 17.70 -7.74 -4.02
C SER A 387 16.81 -8.33 -2.94
N TYR A 388 16.16 -9.45 -3.27
CA TYR A 388 15.64 -10.37 -2.28
C TYR A 388 16.85 -10.93 -1.52
N ASP A 389 17.56 -10.06 -0.79
CA ASP A 389 18.43 -10.47 0.30
C ASP A 389 17.48 -10.92 1.41
N MET A 390 16.87 -12.08 1.21
CA MET A 390 16.07 -12.76 2.22
C MET A 390 17.06 -13.17 3.30
N ARG A 391 17.04 -12.45 4.41
CA ARG A 391 17.94 -12.70 5.53
C ARG A 391 17.19 -13.45 6.55
N MET A 392 17.44 -14.74 6.59
CA MET A 392 16.73 -15.64 7.49
C MET A 392 17.49 -15.67 8.81
N SER A 393 16.77 -15.42 9.89
CA SER A 393 17.21 -15.73 11.24
C SER A 393 16.57 -17.04 11.64
N HIS A 394 17.37 -18.02 12.08
CA HIS A 394 16.87 -19.29 12.61
C HIS A 394 17.19 -19.43 14.10
N SER A 395 16.34 -20.12 14.84
CA SER A 395 16.48 -20.46 16.26
C SER A 395 16.41 -21.98 16.45
N LEU A 396 17.18 -22.54 17.38
CA LEU A 396 17.18 -23.96 17.78
C LEU A 396 16.85 -24.10 19.27
N LYS A 397 16.31 -25.26 19.68
CA LYS A 397 15.85 -25.53 21.06
C LYS A 397 17.02 -25.66 22.05
N THR A 398 18.20 -26.04 21.55
CA THR A 398 19.46 -26.01 22.29
C THR A 398 20.52 -25.27 21.47
N ASP A 399 20.84 -24.05 21.90
CA ASP A 399 22.04 -23.27 21.57
C ASP A 399 22.46 -23.24 20.08
N LEU A 400 22.00 -22.23 19.32
CA LEU A 400 22.70 -21.54 18.20
C LEU A 400 21.69 -20.79 17.31
N TYR A 401 21.92 -19.49 17.05
CA TYR A 401 21.12 -18.67 16.13
C TYR A 401 21.91 -18.38 14.88
N TYR A 402 21.29 -18.60 13.72
CA TYR A 402 21.96 -18.39 12.45
C TYR A 402 21.33 -17.23 11.70
N ILE A 403 22.10 -16.17 11.51
CA ILE A 403 21.73 -15.02 10.69
C ILE A 403 22.36 -15.20 9.33
N PHE A 404 21.54 -15.52 8.33
CA PHE A 404 21.98 -15.58 6.94
C PHE A 404 21.99 -14.18 6.35
N GLY A 405 23.16 -13.69 5.93
CA GLY A 405 23.27 -12.33 5.42
C GLY A 405 24.01 -12.26 4.10
N ASN A 406 23.33 -11.93 3.00
CA ASN A 406 24.03 -11.68 1.73
C ASN A 406 24.10 -10.21 1.28
N LYS A 407 25.21 -9.88 0.58
CA LYS A 407 25.39 -8.75 -0.36
C LYS A 407 26.37 -9.15 -1.49
N ASP A 408 27.22 -10.18 -1.28
CA ASP A 408 28.26 -10.65 -2.21
C ASP A 408 28.39 -12.20 -2.24
N PHE A 409 27.32 -12.96 -2.50
CA PHE A 409 27.42 -14.37 -2.93
C PHE A 409 27.79 -14.48 -4.42
N SER A 410 28.54 -13.50 -4.91
CA SER A 410 29.02 -13.39 -6.27
C SER A 410 30.55 -13.29 -6.23
N VAL A 411 31.18 -14.43 -6.52
CA VAL A 411 32.53 -14.55 -7.07
C VAL A 411 33.68 -14.41 -6.07
N THR A 412 33.82 -15.40 -5.18
CA THR A 412 35.14 -16.00 -4.97
C THR A 412 35.08 -17.47 -5.39
N ALA A 413 36.04 -17.86 -6.21
CA ALA A 413 36.02 -19.08 -6.98
C ALA A 413 35.83 -20.34 -6.10
N ASN A 414 34.87 -21.19 -6.48
CA ASN A 414 34.54 -22.53 -5.94
C ASN A 414 33.35 -22.68 -4.97
N VAL A 415 32.28 -21.90 -5.10
CA VAL A 415 31.01 -22.21 -4.43
C VAL A 415 30.03 -22.86 -5.42
N LYS A 416 29.80 -24.17 -5.31
CA LYS A 416 28.78 -24.87 -6.12
C LYS A 416 27.39 -24.64 -5.53
N SER A 417 26.91 -23.41 -5.80
CA SER A 417 25.52 -22.97 -5.83
C SER A 417 24.85 -22.69 -4.47
N VAL A 418 24.94 -21.42 -4.08
CA VAL A 418 24.07 -20.68 -3.16
C VAL A 418 22.59 -21.00 -3.36
N GLU A 419 22.23 -21.16 -4.62
CA GLU A 419 20.87 -21.41 -5.08
C GLU A 419 20.38 -22.78 -4.63
N ASP A 420 21.28 -23.75 -4.42
CA ASP A 420 20.95 -25.07 -3.90
C ASP A 420 20.79 -25.07 -2.37
N ILE A 421 21.55 -24.23 -1.65
CA ILE A 421 21.33 -23.99 -0.21
C ILE A 421 20.03 -23.24 0.01
N SER A 422 19.78 -22.17 -0.76
CA SER A 422 18.50 -21.48 -0.74
C SER A 422 17.37 -22.43 -1.13
N LYS A 423 17.50 -23.26 -2.17
CA LYS A 423 16.50 -24.28 -2.53
C LYS A 423 16.37 -25.39 -1.49
N GLN A 424 17.39 -25.73 -0.71
CA GLN A 424 17.30 -26.65 0.41
C GLN A 424 16.55 -26.01 1.58
N ILE A 425 16.86 -24.77 1.92
CA ILE A 425 16.13 -23.99 2.93
C ILE A 425 14.68 -23.79 2.46
N TYR A 426 14.43 -23.38 1.21
CA TYR A 426 13.11 -23.32 0.56
C TYR A 426 12.49 -24.70 0.31
N GLY A 427 13.25 -25.78 0.35
CA GLY A 427 12.77 -27.15 0.16
C GLY A 427 12.26 -27.73 1.47
N MET A 428 12.98 -27.43 2.56
CA MET A 428 12.59 -27.64 3.95
C MET A 428 11.46 -26.69 4.35
N CYS A 429 11.46 -25.46 3.84
CA CYS A 429 10.51 -24.38 4.15
C CYS A 429 9.55 -24.05 2.98
N GLY A 430 9.35 -24.95 2.01
CA GLY A 430 8.53 -24.82 0.78
C GLY A 430 8.63 -23.54 -0.08
N SER A 431 8.02 -23.59 -1.27
CA SER A 431 8.27 -22.66 -2.39
C SER A 431 7.49 -21.34 -2.39
N HIS A 432 7.01 -20.83 -1.25
CA HIS A 432 6.15 -19.61 -1.22
C HIS A 432 6.55 -18.60 -0.13
N PHE A 433 7.84 -18.35 0.02
CA PHE A 433 8.34 -17.37 0.99
C PHE A 433 8.02 -15.91 0.66
N ASN A 434 7.63 -15.62 -0.59
CA ASN A 434 7.36 -14.25 -1.06
C ASN A 434 5.88 -13.86 -1.14
N ASP A 435 4.95 -14.80 -1.10
CA ASP A 435 3.53 -14.53 -1.29
C ASP A 435 2.68 -15.26 -0.25
N ALA A 436 2.18 -14.48 0.71
CA ALA A 436 1.15 -14.84 1.68
C ALA A 436 1.49 -15.96 2.68
N TYR A 437 1.76 -15.53 3.92
CA TYR A 437 1.84 -16.30 5.18
C TYR A 437 0.76 -17.40 5.38
N ASP A 438 -0.36 -17.35 4.66
CA ASP A 438 -1.55 -18.18 4.95
C ASP A 438 -1.57 -19.56 4.26
N VAL A 439 -0.85 -19.77 3.15
CA VAL A 439 -0.92 -21.05 2.38
C VAL A 439 0.13 -22.06 2.85
N PHE A 440 1.23 -21.58 3.42
CA PHE A 440 2.39 -22.38 3.78
C PHE A 440 2.15 -23.31 4.99
N ALA A 441 1.42 -22.82 5.98
CA ALA A 441 1.21 -23.51 7.24
C ALA A 441 0.32 -24.76 7.17
N LYS A 442 -0.46 -24.93 6.09
CA LYS A 442 -1.33 -26.09 5.89
C LYS A 442 -0.63 -27.33 5.32
N LYS A 443 0.55 -27.21 4.71
CA LYS A 443 1.15 -28.30 3.92
C LYS A 443 2.29 -29.06 4.61
N TYR A 444 2.97 -28.45 5.60
CA TYR A 444 4.20 -29.01 6.20
C TYR A 444 4.29 -28.91 7.73
N ASN A 445 3.16 -28.78 8.44
CA ASN A 445 3.15 -28.64 9.91
C ASN A 445 3.93 -27.41 10.45
N LEU A 446 4.25 -26.45 9.58
CA LEU A 446 4.90 -25.19 9.96
C LEU A 446 3.82 -24.22 10.39
N LEU A 447 3.49 -24.25 11.68
CA LEU A 447 2.41 -23.44 12.22
C LEU A 447 2.84 -21.97 12.30
N SER A 448 2.11 -21.09 11.60
CA SER A 448 2.24 -19.66 11.89
C SER A 448 1.67 -19.41 13.28
N ILE A 449 2.36 -18.62 14.10
CA ILE A 449 1.91 -18.25 15.47
C ILE A 449 0.46 -17.76 15.45
N LYS A 450 0.06 -17.08 14.36
CA LYS A 450 -1.31 -16.60 14.14
C LYS A 450 -2.32 -17.75 14.04
N GLN A 451 -2.02 -18.82 13.30
CA GLN A 451 -2.91 -19.99 13.20
C GLN A 451 -2.96 -20.80 14.50
N LEU A 452 -1.84 -20.87 15.24
CA LEU A 452 -1.82 -21.47 16.58
C LEU A 452 -2.69 -20.68 17.58
N SER A 453 -2.60 -19.35 17.57
CA SER A 453 -3.45 -18.47 18.38
C SER A 453 -4.94 -18.58 17.99
N ASP A 454 -5.25 -18.60 16.69
CA ASP A 454 -6.62 -18.67 16.19
C ASP A 454 -7.28 -20.03 16.53
N ASN A 455 -6.53 -21.14 16.48
CA ASN A 455 -7.02 -22.47 16.89
C ASN A 455 -7.33 -22.52 18.39
N PHE A 456 -6.51 -21.87 19.23
CA PHE A 456 -6.75 -21.76 20.67
C PHE A 456 -8.05 -20.98 20.98
N ASP A 457 -8.30 -19.89 20.25
CA ASP A 457 -9.52 -19.08 20.43
C ASP A 457 -10.80 -19.85 20.06
N ILE A 458 -10.72 -20.80 19.12
CA ILE A 458 -11.86 -21.65 18.70
C ILE A 458 -12.12 -22.81 19.67
N ASP A 459 -11.08 -23.56 20.09
CA ASP A 459 -11.27 -24.71 20.99
C ASP A 459 -11.70 -24.31 22.42
N THR A 460 -11.34 -23.09 22.85
CA THR A 460 -11.83 -22.50 24.11
C THR A 460 -13.30 -22.10 24.03
N LEU A 461 -13.84 -21.82 22.83
CA LEU A 461 -15.27 -21.52 22.63
C LEU A 461 -16.13 -22.78 22.53
N VAL A 462 -15.58 -23.90 22.05
CA VAL A 462 -16.32 -25.16 21.84
C VAL A 462 -16.42 -26.00 23.12
N SER A 463 -15.51 -25.82 24.08
CA SER A 463 -15.49 -26.58 25.35
C SER A 463 -16.30 -25.95 26.50
N CYS A 464 -16.89 -24.76 26.32
CA CYS A 464 -17.69 -24.06 27.35
C CYS A 464 -19.21 -24.04 27.05
N SER A 465 -19.76 -25.09 26.46
CA SER A 465 -21.20 -25.27 26.36
C SER A 465 -21.64 -26.63 26.91
N GLU A 466 -21.74 -26.72 28.23
CA GLU A 466 -22.93 -27.19 28.96
C GLU A 466 -22.62 -27.27 30.47
N GLY A 467 -23.37 -26.50 31.27
CA GLY A 467 -23.48 -26.70 32.71
C GLY A 467 -22.49 -25.92 33.59
N ASP A 468 -23.04 -24.92 34.29
CA ASP A 468 -22.52 -24.24 35.48
C ASP A 468 -21.39 -23.19 35.35
N GLY A 469 -21.72 -21.97 35.80
CA GLY A 469 -20.78 -20.88 36.11
C GLY A 469 -19.95 -20.33 34.95
N ASN A 470 -20.48 -19.29 34.25
CA ASN A 470 -19.75 -18.51 33.24
C ASN A 470 -18.42 -17.92 33.78
N ILE A 471 -17.33 -18.69 33.77
CA ILE A 471 -15.97 -18.15 33.79
C ILE A 471 -15.67 -17.73 32.36
N LYS A 472 -15.98 -16.48 32.03
CA LYS A 472 -15.49 -15.87 30.79
C LYS A 472 -13.98 -15.74 30.91
N LEU A 473 -13.22 -16.66 30.31
CA LEU A 473 -11.83 -16.41 29.97
C LEU A 473 -11.80 -15.10 29.14
N PRO A 474 -10.90 -14.16 29.46
CA PRO A 474 -10.87 -12.87 28.78
C PRO A 474 -10.62 -13.10 27.29
N LYS A 475 -11.56 -12.67 26.45
CA LYS A 475 -11.33 -12.56 25.00
C LYS A 475 -10.05 -11.75 24.81
N LEU A 476 -8.97 -12.40 24.39
CA LEU A 476 -7.74 -11.74 23.99
C LEU A 476 -7.99 -11.09 22.63
N SER A 477 -8.74 -9.99 22.61
CA SER A 477 -9.02 -9.18 21.41
C SER A 477 -7.76 -8.47 20.86
N PHE A 478 -6.57 -8.99 21.12
CA PHE A 478 -5.29 -8.28 21.04
C PHE A 478 -4.22 -8.95 20.16
N THR A 479 -4.33 -10.20 19.70
CA THR A 479 -3.17 -10.86 19.08
C THR A 479 -3.20 -10.82 17.55
N ARG A 480 -2.58 -9.81 16.95
CA ARG A 480 -2.29 -9.82 15.50
C ARG A 480 -0.82 -9.64 15.14
N SER A 481 0.00 -9.02 15.98
CA SER A 481 1.44 -8.83 15.71
C SER A 481 2.32 -9.72 16.59
N LEU A 482 3.54 -10.03 16.13
CA LEU A 482 4.53 -10.80 16.91
C LEU A 482 4.81 -10.17 18.28
N ASN A 483 4.86 -8.84 18.33
CA ASN A 483 5.04 -8.06 19.55
C ASN A 483 3.88 -8.26 20.55
N ASP A 484 2.65 -8.40 20.08
CA ASP A 484 1.50 -8.69 20.95
C ASP A 484 1.56 -10.11 21.50
N HIS A 485 1.98 -11.09 20.69
CA HIS A 485 2.15 -12.47 21.12
C HIS A 485 3.27 -12.60 22.16
N CYS A 486 4.41 -11.92 21.97
CA CYS A 486 5.47 -11.87 22.97
C CYS A 486 4.96 -11.31 24.30
N PHE A 487 4.14 -10.25 24.26
CA PHE A 487 3.60 -9.69 25.48
C PHE A 487 2.63 -10.64 26.18
N VAL A 488 1.72 -11.28 25.43
CA VAL A 488 0.71 -12.19 25.97
C VAL A 488 1.32 -13.46 26.55
N TYR A 489 2.23 -14.12 25.81
CA TYR A 489 2.74 -15.44 26.18
C TYR A 489 4.04 -15.38 27.00
N LEU A 490 4.88 -14.35 26.79
CA LEU A 490 6.18 -14.22 27.46
C LEU A 490 6.18 -13.12 28.55
N GLY A 491 5.24 -12.18 28.51
CA GLY A 491 5.25 -11.02 29.40
C GLY A 491 6.27 -9.94 29.00
N TYR A 492 6.83 -10.01 27.79
CA TYR A 492 7.84 -9.08 27.30
C TYR A 492 7.43 -8.45 25.97
N TRP A 493 7.76 -7.17 25.79
CA TRP A 493 7.65 -6.51 24.48
C TRP A 493 8.90 -6.80 23.64
N LEU A 494 8.77 -6.76 22.31
CA LEU A 494 9.91 -6.73 21.40
C LEU A 494 10.36 -5.28 21.20
N SER A 495 11.68 -5.06 21.23
CA SER A 495 12.22 -3.75 20.86
C SER A 495 11.87 -3.47 19.41
N LYS A 496 11.56 -2.21 19.06
CA LYS A 496 11.38 -1.77 17.67
C LYS A 496 12.59 -1.00 17.14
N SER A 497 13.70 -1.01 17.89
CA SER A 497 14.84 -0.13 17.66
C SER A 497 15.52 -0.33 16.31
N GLU A 498 15.63 -1.57 15.82
CA GLU A 498 16.33 -1.90 14.57
C GLU A 498 15.39 -2.33 13.43
N ARG A 499 14.07 -2.24 13.64
CA ARG A 499 13.06 -2.60 12.61
C ARG A 499 13.21 -1.78 11.33
N MET A 500 13.58 -0.50 11.44
CA MET A 500 13.84 0.38 10.30
C MET A 500 15.34 0.68 10.17
N SER A 501 16.15 -0.37 10.02
CA SER A 501 17.60 -0.27 9.89
C SER A 501 18.08 -0.51 8.46
N ASN A 502 19.33 -0.15 8.18
CA ASN A 502 19.96 -0.54 6.92
C ASN A 502 20.40 -2.00 6.99
N TRP A 503 19.44 -2.91 6.83
CA TRP A 503 19.68 -4.33 6.62
C TRP A 503 20.33 -4.63 5.28
N GLN A 504 21.11 -3.75 4.66
CA GLN A 504 22.06 -4.09 3.58
C GLN A 504 23.51 -3.74 3.94
N ARG A 505 23.74 -3.17 5.11
CA ARG A 505 25.09 -2.82 5.59
C ARG A 505 25.95 -4.06 5.84
N ARG A 506 27.26 -3.95 5.58
CA ARG A 506 28.27 -4.92 6.02
C ARG A 506 29.47 -4.22 6.68
N PRO A 507 29.99 -4.75 7.80
CA PRO A 507 29.37 -5.79 8.66
C PRO A 507 28.06 -5.28 9.30
N LEU A 508 27.19 -6.21 9.73
CA LEU A 508 26.02 -5.85 10.53
C LEU A 508 26.47 -5.33 11.90
N ARG A 509 25.72 -4.38 12.48
CA ARG A 509 25.93 -3.94 13.86
C ARG A 509 25.51 -5.04 14.84
N GLU A 510 26.15 -5.08 16.00
CA GLU A 510 25.78 -6.02 17.07
C GLU A 510 24.30 -5.92 17.43
N MET A 511 23.77 -4.70 17.54
CA MET A 511 22.36 -4.45 17.80
C MET A 511 21.43 -4.98 16.69
N GLN A 512 21.86 -4.94 15.43
CA GLN A 512 21.11 -5.53 14.30
C GLN A 512 21.11 -7.05 14.41
N MET A 513 22.26 -7.66 14.74
CA MET A 513 22.35 -9.11 14.90
C MET A 513 21.49 -9.59 16.08
N GLN A 514 21.57 -8.91 17.22
CA GLN A 514 20.74 -9.22 18.39
C GLN A 514 19.24 -9.07 18.10
N TYR A 515 18.84 -8.00 17.39
CA TYR A 515 17.44 -7.80 17.00
C TYR A 515 16.93 -8.95 16.12
N ALA A 516 17.67 -9.28 15.05
CA ALA A 516 17.26 -10.31 14.10
C ALA A 516 17.22 -11.71 14.75
N ALA A 517 18.15 -12.00 15.66
CA ALA A 517 18.15 -13.25 16.42
C ALA A 517 17.01 -13.30 17.43
N LEU A 518 16.68 -12.18 18.08
CA LEU A 518 15.59 -12.07 19.05
C LEU A 518 14.22 -12.32 18.41
N ASP A 519 13.98 -11.79 17.21
CA ASP A 519 12.70 -11.99 16.52
C ASP A 519 12.49 -13.49 16.18
N ALA A 520 13.52 -14.20 15.70
CA ALA A 520 13.46 -15.65 15.49
C ALA A 520 13.36 -16.46 16.80
N TYR A 521 14.05 -16.06 17.87
CA TYR A 521 13.96 -16.71 19.20
C TYR A 521 12.55 -16.61 19.77
N SER A 522 11.94 -15.44 19.63
CA SER A 522 10.63 -15.17 20.19
C SER A 522 9.59 -16.15 19.66
N VAL A 523 9.73 -16.59 18.40
CA VAL A 523 8.86 -17.59 17.79
C VAL A 523 8.92 -18.93 18.52
N ILE A 524 10.12 -19.44 18.80
CA ILE A 524 10.29 -20.69 19.57
C ILE A 524 9.73 -20.53 20.97
N SER A 525 10.11 -19.45 21.64
CA SER A 525 9.68 -19.19 23.02
C SER A 525 8.15 -19.13 23.15
N ILE A 526 7.47 -18.55 22.15
CA ILE A 526 6.00 -18.52 22.09
C ILE A 526 5.45 -19.93 21.87
N CYS A 527 6.03 -20.71 20.95
CA CYS A 527 5.57 -22.09 20.68
C CYS A 527 5.70 -22.99 21.92
N ASP A 528 6.83 -22.95 22.62
CA ASP A 528 7.03 -23.73 23.86
C ASP A 528 5.98 -23.35 24.92
N ARG A 529 5.70 -22.05 25.11
CA ARG A 529 4.66 -21.61 26.05
C ARG A 529 3.27 -22.06 25.64
N LEU A 530 2.96 -22.04 24.35
CA LEU A 530 1.68 -22.52 23.83
C LEU A 530 1.51 -24.02 24.07
N GLU A 531 2.54 -24.82 23.84
CA GLU A 531 2.53 -26.26 24.15
C GLU A 531 2.30 -26.51 25.64
N ASP A 532 2.99 -25.77 26.52
CA ASP A 532 2.76 -25.84 27.98
C ASP A 532 1.30 -25.54 28.34
N PHE A 533 0.72 -24.48 27.77
CA PHE A 533 -0.69 -24.13 27.98
C PHE A 533 -1.64 -25.23 27.48
N MET A 534 -1.36 -25.83 26.32
CA MET A 534 -2.17 -26.93 25.76
C MET A 534 -2.12 -28.18 26.63
N ASN A 535 -0.94 -28.54 27.14
CA ASN A 535 -0.78 -29.69 28.03
C ASN A 535 -1.54 -29.49 29.35
N ILE A 536 -1.43 -28.31 29.97
CA ILE A 536 -2.15 -27.97 31.21
C ILE A 536 -3.68 -27.99 30.98
N ALA A 537 -4.15 -27.44 29.87
CA ALA A 537 -5.57 -27.46 29.53
C ALA A 537 -6.08 -28.90 29.31
N GLY A 538 -5.31 -29.75 28.62
CA GLY A 538 -5.62 -31.16 28.42
C GLY A 538 -5.69 -31.95 29.72
N GLU A 539 -4.75 -31.74 30.64
CA GLU A 539 -4.77 -32.35 31.98
C GLU A 539 -5.98 -31.89 32.79
N PHE A 540 -6.32 -30.60 32.75
CA PHE A 540 -7.50 -30.07 33.44
C PHE A 540 -8.79 -30.71 32.91
N MET A 541 -8.96 -30.80 31.59
CA MET A 541 -10.13 -31.42 30.96
C MET A 541 -10.23 -32.91 31.29
N SER A 542 -9.11 -33.65 31.28
CA SER A 542 -9.09 -35.07 31.64
C SER A 542 -9.43 -35.31 33.12
N ASN A 543 -9.01 -34.41 34.01
CA ASN A 543 -9.35 -34.50 35.44
C ASN A 543 -10.84 -34.20 35.69
N VAL A 544 -11.42 -33.23 34.98
CA VAL A 544 -12.87 -32.93 35.05
C VAL A 544 -13.73 -34.09 34.53
N GLU A 545 -13.31 -34.78 33.46
CA GLU A 545 -14.01 -35.97 32.97
C GLU A 545 -13.93 -37.18 33.93
N ASN A 546 -12.86 -37.27 34.72
CA ASN A 546 -12.68 -38.34 35.71
C ASN A 546 -13.42 -38.08 37.03
N GLU A 547 -13.72 -36.82 37.39
CA GLU A 547 -14.58 -36.48 38.54
C GLU A 547 -16.08 -36.67 38.27
N HIS A 548 -16.47 -36.83 37.00
CA HIS A 548 -17.85 -37.09 36.57
C HIS A 548 -18.14 -38.56 36.21
N LYS A 549 -17.19 -39.48 36.45
CA LYS A 549 -17.41 -40.93 36.51
C LYS A 549 -17.44 -41.41 37.95
#